data_AF-A0A1R1ICG1-F1
#
_entry.id   AF-A0A1R1ICG1-F1
#
_cell.length_a   1.000
_cell.length_b   1.000
_cell.length_c   1.000
_cell.angle_alpha   90.00
_cell.angle_beta   90.00
_cell.angle_gamma   90.00
#
_symmetry.space_group_name_H-M   'P 1'
#
loop_
_entity.id
_entity.type
_entity.pdbx_description
1 polymer ?
#
loop_
_entity_poly.entity_id
_entity_poly.type
_entity_poly.pdbx_seq_one_letter_code
_entity_poly.pdbx_strand_id
1 'polypeptide(L)'
;MDIWFTLFVTLVALVVAVGGALLLVGYLGTLPASFDHGWRVWVPTVLLPIAGPLWFVRRQSPEFNRPGLQLLLGVILLVIAGALLLGFGPYFVERMMPGVK
;
A
#
# COMPACT_ATOMS: atom_id res chain seq x y z
N MET A 1 14.66 -13.19 -21.46
CA MET A 1 13.42 -12.92 -20.68
C MET A 1 12.36 -12.44 -21.67
N ASP A 2 11.13 -12.94 -21.58
CA ASP A 2 10.01 -12.51 -22.45
C ASP A 2 9.69 -11.02 -22.20
N ILE A 3 9.51 -10.23 -23.27
CA ILE A 3 9.18 -8.79 -23.17
C ILE A 3 7.90 -8.56 -22.37
N TRP A 4 6.92 -9.46 -22.49
CA TRP A 4 5.66 -9.39 -21.75
C TRP A 4 5.86 -9.58 -20.25
N PHE A 5 6.76 -10.49 -19.87
CA PHE A 5 7.12 -10.70 -18.48
C PHE A 5 7.84 -9.46 -17.92
N THR A 6 8.80 -8.90 -18.67
CA THR A 6 9.52 -7.69 -18.24
C THR A 6 8.56 -6.52 -18.02
N LEU A 7 7.63 -6.28 -18.96
CA LEU A 7 6.61 -5.23 -18.82
C LEU A 7 5.70 -5.46 -17.61
N PHE A 8 5.25 -6.71 -17.39
CA PHE A 8 4.43 -7.07 -16.24
C PHE A 8 5.16 -6.80 -14.92
N VAL A 9 6.38 -7.30 -14.75
CA VAL A 9 7.16 -7.09 -13.52
C VAL A 9 7.49 -5.61 -13.32
N THR A 10 7.79 -4.88 -14.40
CA THR A 10 8.04 -3.43 -14.33
C THR A 10 6.79 -2.69 -13.86
N LEU A 11 5.62 -3.01 -14.41
CA LEU A 11 4.35 -2.42 -14.00
C LEU A 11 4.08 -2.71 -12.51
N VAL A 12 4.20 -3.96 -12.08
CA VAL A 12 4.01 -4.34 -10.67
C VAL A 12 5.00 -3.59 -9.78
N ALA A 13 6.28 -3.52 -10.16
CA ALA A 13 7.30 -2.80 -9.41
C ALA A 13 6.96 -1.31 -9.27
N LEU A 14 6.48 -0.66 -10.34
CA LEU A 14 6.03 0.74 -10.29
C LEU A 14 4.82 0.92 -9.36
N VAL A 15 3.83 0.03 -9.45
CA VAL A 15 2.63 0.09 -8.59
C VAL A 15 3.03 -0.10 -7.12
N VAL A 16 3.92 -1.05 -6.82
CA VAL A 16 4.45 -1.28 -5.46
C VAL A 16 5.27 -0.10 -4.98
N ALA A 17 6.15 0.46 -5.81
CA ALA A 17 7.01 1.59 -5.43
C ALA A 17 6.18 2.84 -5.14
N VAL A 18 5.24 3.19 -6.01
CA VAL A 18 4.35 4.35 -5.82
C VAL A 18 3.42 4.10 -4.63
N GLY A 19 2.80 2.92 -4.54
CA GLY A 19 1.91 2.57 -3.43
C GLY A 19 2.61 2.59 -2.08
N GLY A 20 3.82 2.02 -2.01
CA GLY A 20 4.67 2.02 -0.83
C GLY A 20 5.12 3.43 -0.44
N ALA A 21 5.52 4.25 -1.41
CA ALA A 21 5.89 5.65 -1.15
C ALA A 21 4.72 6.46 -0.59
N LEU A 22 3.52 6.33 -1.19
CA LEU A 22 2.32 7.01 -0.71
C LEU A 22 1.92 6.56 0.70
N LEU A 23 1.99 5.27 0.99
CA LEU A 23 1.78 4.74 2.34
C LEU A 23 2.76 5.35 3.33
N LEU A 24 4.04 5.37 3.00
CA LEU A 24 5.10 5.85 3.90
C LEU A 24 4.95 7.34 4.19
N VAL A 25 4.72 8.17 3.16
CA VAL A 25 4.47 9.61 3.33
C VAL A 25 3.19 9.86 4.13
N GLY A 26 2.10 9.15 3.82
CA GLY A 26 0.86 9.25 4.55
C GLY A 26 1.00 8.81 6.02
N TYR A 27 1.83 7.81 6.31
CA TYR A 27 2.12 7.36 7.67
C TYR A 27 2.91 8.41 8.45
N LEU A 28 3.94 8.99 7.84
CA LEU A 28 4.72 10.07 8.44
C LEU A 28 3.87 11.32 8.70
N GLY A 29 2.84 11.56 7.90
CA GLY A 29 1.90 12.67 8.11
C GLY A 29 0.81 12.42 9.15
N THR A 30 0.61 11.18 9.61
CA THR A 30 -0.52 10.81 10.49
C THR A 30 -0.08 10.24 11.83
N LEU A 31 0.92 9.36 11.84
CA LEU A 31 1.38 8.69 13.05
C LEU A 31 1.97 9.68 14.07
N PRO A 32 2.91 10.58 13.72
CA PRO A 32 3.43 11.54 14.67
C PRO A 32 2.33 12.45 15.23
N ALA A 33 1.44 12.93 14.35
CA ALA A 33 0.32 13.79 14.74
C ALA A 33 -0.68 13.08 15.67
N SER A 34 -0.80 11.76 15.60
CA SER A 34 -1.69 11.01 16.50
C SER A 34 -1.27 11.10 17.96
N PHE A 35 0.03 11.26 18.25
CA PHE A 35 0.55 11.35 19.62
C PHE A 35 0.07 12.61 20.34
N ASP A 36 -0.21 13.69 19.61
CA ASP A 36 -0.72 14.96 20.16
C ASP A 36 -2.19 14.87 20.60
N HIS A 37 -2.88 13.77 20.28
CA HIS A 37 -4.32 13.59 20.51
C HIS A 37 -4.65 12.60 21.63
N GLY A 38 -3.64 12.22 22.43
CA GLY A 38 -3.80 11.38 23.61
C GLY A 38 -3.91 9.87 23.32
N TRP A 39 -3.82 9.07 24.38
CA TRP A 39 -3.66 7.62 24.27
C TRP A 39 -4.80 6.88 23.58
N ARG A 40 -6.03 7.39 23.67
CA ARG A 40 -7.19 6.79 22.98
C ARG A 40 -7.12 6.95 21.46
N VAL A 41 -6.21 7.78 20.94
CA VAL A 41 -6.04 8.05 19.52
C VAL A 41 -4.75 7.43 18.98
N TRP A 42 -3.61 7.66 19.62
CA TRP A 42 -2.36 7.09 19.12
C TRP A 42 -2.29 5.57 19.28
N VAL A 43 -2.87 4.99 20.34
CA VAL A 43 -2.86 3.52 20.54
C VAL A 43 -3.52 2.76 19.39
N PRO A 44 -4.78 3.06 18.97
CA PRO A 44 -5.37 2.39 17.81
C PRO A 44 -4.62 2.71 16.51
N THR A 45 -3.99 3.89 16.40
CA THR A 45 -3.21 4.29 15.22
C THR A 45 -1.95 3.43 15.06
N VAL A 46 -1.30 3.05 16.16
CA VAL A 46 -0.13 2.18 16.18
C VAL A 46 -0.53 0.70 16.05
N LEU A 47 -1.56 0.26 16.77
CA LEU A 47 -1.97 -1.15 16.79
C LEU A 47 -2.62 -1.62 15.48
N LEU A 48 -3.29 -0.73 14.76
CA LEU A 48 -3.95 -1.02 13.49
C LEU A 48 -3.22 -0.29 12.37
N PRO A 49 -2.18 -0.86 11.74
CA PRO A 49 -1.27 -0.14 10.85
C PRO A 49 -1.95 0.45 9.61
N ILE A 50 -3.11 -0.04 9.19
CA ILE A 50 -3.87 0.55 8.08
C ILE A 50 -5.13 1.25 8.61
N ALA A 51 -5.95 0.51 9.36
CA ALA A 51 -7.24 1.01 9.82
C ALA A 51 -7.13 2.14 10.84
N GLY A 52 -6.10 2.13 11.69
CA GLY A 52 -5.85 3.12 12.73
C GLY A 52 -5.56 4.52 12.16
N PRO A 53 -4.55 4.68 11.29
CA PRO A 53 -4.26 5.95 10.63
C PRO A 53 -5.43 6.46 9.78
N LEU A 54 -6.13 5.59 9.04
CA LEU A 54 -7.31 5.99 8.26
C LEU A 54 -8.46 6.47 9.16
N TRP A 55 -8.66 5.81 10.31
CA TRP A 55 -9.63 6.24 11.30
C TRP A 55 -9.24 7.58 11.95
N PHE A 56 -7.96 7.75 12.28
CA PHE A 56 -7.41 9.01 12.82
C PHE A 56 -7.70 10.17 11.87
N VAL A 57 -7.34 10.04 10.59
CA VAL A 57 -7.58 11.09 9.59
C VAL A 57 -9.06 11.38 9.43
N ARG A 58 -9.92 10.35 9.41
CA ARG A 58 -11.36 10.53 9.26
C ARG A 58 -12.00 11.25 10.47
N ARG A 59 -11.42 11.11 11.66
CA ARG A 59 -11.91 11.71 12.88
C ARG A 59 -11.45 13.16 13.06
N GLN A 60 -10.26 13.49 12.57
CA GLN A 60 -9.61 14.78 12.79
C GLN A 60 -9.80 15.77 11.64
N SER A 61 -9.34 17.00 11.88
CA SER A 61 -9.53 18.17 11.04
C SER A 61 -9.13 17.98 9.57
N PRO A 62 -9.63 18.84 8.66
CA PRO A 62 -9.32 18.79 7.22
C PRO A 62 -7.83 18.87 6.88
N GLU A 63 -6.99 19.31 7.82
CA GLU A 63 -5.53 19.36 7.72
C GLU A 63 -4.90 17.99 7.41
N PHE A 64 -5.54 16.89 7.86
CA PHE A 64 -5.02 15.53 7.64
C PHE A 64 -5.55 14.86 6.36
N ASN A 65 -6.40 15.53 5.57
CA ASN A 65 -7.01 14.95 4.37
C ASN A 65 -5.99 14.50 3.32
N ARG A 66 -4.89 15.25 3.14
CA ARG A 66 -3.82 14.89 2.19
C ARG A 66 -3.09 13.61 2.62
N PRO A 67 -2.53 13.52 3.84
CA PRO A 67 -1.96 12.28 4.36
C PRO A 67 -2.93 11.09 4.31
N GLY A 68 -4.22 11.29 4.63
CA GLY A 68 -5.22 10.22 4.55
C GLY A 68 -5.48 9.72 3.14
N LEU A 69 -5.52 10.63 2.15
CA LEU A 69 -5.63 10.26 0.75
C LEU A 69 -4.41 9.45 0.29
N GLN A 70 -3.21 9.87 0.70
CA GLN A 70 -1.97 9.14 0.38
C GLN A 70 -1.98 7.73 0.98
N LEU A 71 -2.40 7.58 2.24
CA LEU A 71 -2.58 6.27 2.87
C LEU A 71 -3.58 5.41 2.08
N LEU A 72 -4.76 5.95 1.80
CA LEU A 72 -5.83 5.21 1.11
C LEU A 72 -5.39 4.76 -0.29
N LEU A 73 -4.84 5.68 -1.09
CA LEU A 73 -4.34 5.36 -2.43
C LEU A 73 -3.16 4.39 -2.39
N GLY A 74 -2.26 4.53 -1.42
CA GLY A 74 -1.14 3.61 -1.24
C GLY A 74 -1.62 2.18 -0.93
N VAL A 75 -2.60 2.02 -0.04
CA VAL A 75 -3.23 0.71 0.24
C VAL A 75 -3.87 0.13 -1.02
N ILE A 76 -4.66 0.93 -1.75
CA ILE A 76 -5.32 0.49 -2.98
C ILE A 76 -4.29 -0.01 -4.00
N LEU A 77 -3.20 0.73 -4.20
CA LEU A 77 -2.14 0.34 -5.12
C LEU A 77 -1.46 -0.97 -4.69
N LEU A 78 -1.18 -1.16 -3.40
CA LEU A 78 -0.61 -2.43 -2.92
C LEU A 78 -1.57 -3.61 -3.08
N VAL A 79 -2.87 -3.40 -2.87
CA VAL A 79 -3.89 -4.43 -3.13
C VAL A 79 -3.95 -4.77 -4.62
N ILE A 80 -3.89 -3.76 -5.49
CA ILE A 80 -3.83 -3.96 -6.95
C ILE A 80 -2.55 -4.73 -7.34
N ALA A 81 -1.39 -4.36 -6.79
CA ALA A 81 -0.15 -5.08 -7.05
C ALA A 81 -0.24 -6.55 -6.61
N GLY A 82 -0.79 -6.80 -5.42
CA GLY A 82 -1.04 -8.15 -4.92
C GLY A 82 -1.99 -8.93 -5.83
N ALA A 83 -3.08 -8.32 -6.27
CA ALA A 83 -4.04 -8.92 -7.20
C ALA A 83 -3.40 -9.23 -8.57
N LEU A 84 -2.56 -8.33 -9.10
CA LEU A 84 -1.82 -8.55 -10.34
C LEU A 84 -0.85 -9.72 -10.21
N LEU A 85 -0.10 -9.79 -9.11
CA LEU A 85 0.83 -10.88 -8.84
C LEU A 85 0.13 -12.23 -8.66
N LEU A 86 -0.96 -12.27 -7.89
CA LEU A 86 -1.69 -13.51 -7.65
C LEU A 86 -2.49 -13.97 -8.89
N GLY A 87 -3.00 -13.03 -9.69
CA GLY A 87 -3.77 -13.33 -10.89
C GLY A 87 -2.91 -13.72 -12.10
N PHE A 88 -1.85 -12.96 -12.38
CA PHE A 88 -1.03 -13.14 -13.59
C PHE A 88 0.35 -13.73 -13.31
N GLY A 89 0.80 -13.78 -12.06
CA GLY A 89 2.07 -14.42 -11.68
C GLY A 89 2.16 -15.90 -12.09
N PRO A 90 1.15 -16.74 -11.79
CA PRO A 90 1.16 -18.16 -12.18
C PRO A 90 1.34 -18.36 -13.69
N TYR A 91 0.67 -17.54 -14.50
CA TYR A 91 0.78 -17.57 -15.96
C TYR A 91 2.23 -17.39 -16.44
N PHE A 92 3.00 -16.48 -15.83
CA PHE A 92 4.39 -16.29 -16.21
C PHE A 92 5.32 -17.37 -15.65
N VAL A 93 5.05 -17.88 -14.44
CA VAL A 93 5.83 -18.97 -13.83
C VAL A 93 5.76 -20.23 -14.69
N GLU A 94 4.56 -20.61 -15.14
CA GLU A 94 4.36 -21.78 -16.02
C GLU A 94 5.14 -21.67 -17.33
N ARG A 95 5.28 -20.47 -17.89
CA ARG A 95 6.05 -20.23 -19.12
C ARG A 95 7.56 -20.22 -18.91
N MET A 96 8.03 -20.01 -17.68
CA MET A 96 9.46 -20.01 -17.34
C MET A 96 9.98 -21.40 -16.92
N MET A 97 9.10 -22.31 -16.51
CA MET A 97 9.44 -23.68 -16.13
C MET A 97 8.74 -24.70 -17.04
N PRO A 98 9.14 -24.86 -18.31
CA PRO A 98 8.63 -25.95 -19.12
C PRO A 98 9.19 -27.27 -18.58
N GLY A 99 8.39 -28.00 -17.78
CA GLY A 99 8.68 -29.41 -17.47
C GLY A 99 8.49 -29.92 -16.04
N VAL A 100 8.02 -29.13 -15.07
CA VAL A 100 7.70 -29.67 -13.74
C VAL A 100 6.18 -29.89 -13.64
N LYS A 101 5.75 -31.09 -14.05
CA LYS A 101 4.50 -31.70 -13.58
C LYS A 101 4.79 -32.59 -12.40
#